data_AF-A0A367QHN4-F1
#
_entry.id   AF-A0A367QHN4-F1
#
_cell.length_a   1.000
_cell.length_b   1.000
_cell.length_c   1.000
_cell.angle_alpha   90.00
_cell.angle_beta   90.00
_cell.angle_gamma   90.00
#
_symmetry.space_group_name_H-M   'P 1'
#
loop_
_entity.id
_entity.type
_entity.pdbx_description
1 polymer ?
#
loop_
_entity_poly.entity_id
_entity_poly.type
_entity_poly.pdbx_seq_one_letter_code
_entity_poly.pdbx_strand_id
1 'polypeptide(L)'
;MVKLIIEKEETAIDKARELILQARQQLADEATKNQIVELIETILLYKFTRLSREELEEMLGIDEEFKKTRMYQSIKQDGLEEGRQEAKLEAVPRLLLLGLSVEQVAVALDLTVEQVQQAAENQSS
;
A
#
# COMPACT_ATOMS: atom_id res chain seq x y z
N MET A 1 -12.61 -19.43 -4.34
CA MET A 1 -12.07 -18.44 -3.40
C MET A 1 -11.70 -19.06 -2.05
N VAL A 2 -12.60 -19.76 -1.34
CA VAL A 2 -12.24 -20.52 -0.11
C VAL A 2 -11.07 -21.49 -0.30
N LYS A 3 -10.93 -22.07 -1.51
CA LYS A 3 -9.82 -22.97 -1.85
C LYS A 3 -8.43 -22.31 -1.69
N LEU A 4 -8.27 -21.04 -2.06
CA LEU A 4 -6.99 -20.34 -1.94
C LEU A 4 -6.54 -20.17 -0.49
N ILE A 5 -7.48 -20.04 0.45
CA ILE A 5 -7.17 -19.87 1.88
C ILE A 5 -6.52 -21.15 2.44
N ILE A 6 -7.02 -22.32 2.06
CA ILE A 6 -6.56 -23.64 2.53
C ILE A 6 -5.46 -24.27 1.66
N GLU A 7 -5.17 -23.69 0.50
CA GLU A 7 -4.14 -24.15 -0.43
C GLU A 7 -2.74 -23.97 0.18
N LYS A 8 -1.80 -24.86 -0.16
CA LYS A 8 -0.42 -24.72 0.30
C LYS A 8 0.27 -23.56 -0.41
N GLU A 9 1.25 -22.93 0.23
CA GLU A 9 2.00 -21.83 -0.36
C GLU A 9 2.62 -22.20 -1.71
N GLU A 10 3.13 -23.44 -1.86
CA GLU A 10 3.79 -23.85 -3.10
C GLU A 10 2.83 -23.94 -4.30
N THR A 11 1.51 -24.11 -4.06
CA THR A 11 0.49 -24.27 -5.11
C THR A 11 -0.48 -23.09 -5.20
N ALA A 12 -0.45 -22.17 -4.22
CA ALA A 12 -1.37 -21.04 -4.15
C ALA A 12 -1.21 -20.06 -5.31
N ILE A 13 0.02 -19.81 -5.77
CA ILE A 13 0.30 -18.90 -6.89
C ILE A 13 -0.28 -19.43 -8.20
N ASP A 14 -0.06 -20.72 -8.51
CA ASP A 14 -0.59 -21.32 -9.73
C ASP A 14 -2.13 -21.38 -9.71
N LYS A 15 -2.70 -21.66 -8.54
CA LYS A 15 -4.16 -21.65 -8.38
C LYS A 15 -4.75 -20.24 -8.52
N ALA A 16 -4.07 -19.22 -8.02
CA ALA A 16 -4.46 -17.83 -8.20
C ALA A 16 -4.44 -17.42 -9.67
N ARG A 17 -3.37 -17.75 -10.41
CA ARG A 17 -3.28 -17.50 -11.86
C ARG A 17 -4.45 -18.14 -12.62
N GLU A 18 -4.80 -19.38 -12.31
CA GLU A 18 -5.95 -20.07 -12.92
C GLU A 18 -7.27 -19.33 -12.65
N LEU A 19 -7.49 -18.90 -11.40
CA LEU A 19 -8.71 -18.20 -11.01
C LEU A 19 -8.82 -16.81 -11.66
N ILE A 20 -7.70 -16.10 -11.80
CA ILE A 20 -7.64 -14.82 -12.50
C ILE A 20 -7.97 -15.01 -13.98
N LEU A 21 -7.39 -16.02 -14.65
CA LEU A 21 -7.69 -16.34 -16.04
C LEU A 21 -9.16 -16.70 -16.23
N GLN A 22 -9.73 -17.49 -15.32
CA GLN A 22 -11.16 -17.86 -15.34
C GLN A 22 -12.04 -16.62 -15.19
N ALA A 23 -11.73 -15.73 -14.25
CA ALA A 23 -12.49 -14.49 -14.06
C ALA A 23 -12.47 -13.62 -15.34
N ARG A 24 -11.29 -13.47 -15.96
CA ARG A 24 -11.13 -12.68 -17.19
C ARG A 24 -11.88 -13.26 -18.39
N GLN A 25 -11.93 -14.59 -18.51
CA GLN A 25 -12.55 -15.29 -19.65
C GLN A 25 -14.07 -15.47 -19.50
N GLN A 26 -14.55 -15.72 -18.29
CA GLN A 26 -15.95 -16.14 -18.06
C GLN A 26 -16.87 -14.97 -17.72
N LEU A 27 -16.32 -13.86 -17.24
CA LEU A 27 -17.11 -12.70 -16.86
C LEU A 27 -17.13 -11.69 -18.00
N ALA A 28 -18.29 -11.08 -18.25
CA ALA A 28 -18.42 -10.00 -19.21
C ALA A 28 -18.18 -8.63 -18.55
N ASP A 29 -18.48 -8.51 -17.26
CA ASP A 29 -18.39 -7.26 -16.52
C ASP A 29 -16.96 -7.02 -15.98
N GLU A 30 -16.36 -5.91 -16.39
CA GLU A 30 -15.00 -5.53 -15.99
C GLU A 30 -14.89 -5.16 -14.51
N ALA A 31 -15.94 -4.59 -13.90
CA ALA A 31 -15.91 -4.26 -12.48
C ALA A 31 -15.82 -5.52 -11.61
N THR A 32 -16.62 -6.54 -11.95
CA THR A 32 -16.62 -7.84 -11.27
C THR A 32 -15.30 -8.58 -11.49
N LYS A 33 -14.69 -8.50 -12.68
CA LYS A 33 -13.35 -9.06 -12.93
C LYS A 33 -12.32 -8.45 -11.96
N ASN A 34 -12.30 -7.13 -11.87
CA ASN A 34 -11.35 -6.42 -11.01
C ASN A 34 -11.54 -6.76 -9.53
N GLN A 35 -12.79 -6.83 -9.05
CA GLN A 35 -13.08 -7.23 -7.66
C GLN A 35 -12.60 -8.65 -7.34
N ILE A 36 -12.72 -9.59 -8.28
CA ILE A 36 -12.25 -10.97 -8.07
C ILE A 36 -10.73 -11.03 -8.05
N VAL A 37 -10.05 -10.31 -8.95
CA VAL A 37 -8.59 -10.23 -8.98
C VAL A 37 -8.07 -9.66 -7.66
N GLU A 38 -8.64 -8.56 -7.19
CA GLU A 38 -8.26 -7.92 -5.93
C GLU A 38 -8.47 -8.81 -4.70
N LEU A 39 -9.57 -9.55 -4.66
CA LEU A 39 -9.82 -10.50 -3.57
C LEU A 39 -8.78 -11.64 -3.57
N ILE A 40 -8.37 -12.11 -4.75
CA ILE A 40 -7.31 -13.12 -4.87
C ILE A 40 -5.98 -12.57 -4.34
N GLU A 41 -5.60 -11.35 -4.73
CA GLU A 41 -4.38 -10.69 -4.23
C GLU A 41 -4.40 -10.52 -2.72
N THR A 42 -5.53 -10.07 -2.16
CA THR A 42 -5.69 -9.89 -0.72
C THR A 42 -5.47 -11.21 0.02
N ILE A 43 -6.06 -12.31 -0.46
CA ILE A 43 -5.86 -13.64 0.14
C ILE A 43 -4.39 -14.06 0.06
N LEU A 44 -3.70 -13.77 -1.04
CA LEU A 44 -2.28 -14.10 -1.19
C LEU A 44 -1.39 -13.24 -0.29
N LEU A 45 -1.68 -11.95 -0.10
CA LEU A 45 -0.94 -11.09 0.81
C LEU A 45 -0.99 -11.62 2.26
N TYR A 46 -2.16 -12.08 2.70
CA TYR A 46 -2.30 -12.71 4.01
C TYR A 46 -1.63 -14.08 4.12
N LYS A 47 -1.55 -14.83 3.02
CA LYS A 47 -0.87 -16.14 2.99
C LYS A 47 0.65 -15.97 2.97
N PHE A 48 1.16 -15.06 2.14
CA PHE A 48 2.58 -14.81 1.94
C PHE A 48 3.05 -13.60 2.73
N THR A 49 3.02 -13.70 4.05
CA THR A 49 3.38 -12.61 4.98
C THR A 49 4.81 -12.07 4.83
N ARG A 50 5.67 -12.78 4.10
CA ARG A 50 7.08 -12.41 3.84
C ARG A 50 7.31 -11.83 2.46
N LEU A 51 6.33 -11.89 1.55
CA LEU A 51 6.45 -11.34 0.22
C LEU A 51 5.85 -9.93 0.19
N SER A 52 6.51 -9.03 -0.54
CA SER A 52 5.94 -7.73 -0.85
C SER A 52 4.80 -7.87 -1.85
N ARG A 53 3.96 -6.84 -1.94
CA ARG A 53 2.90 -6.76 -2.96
C ARG A 53 3.48 -6.82 -4.37
N GLU A 54 4.62 -6.19 -4.61
CA GLU A 54 5.27 -6.16 -5.92
C GLU A 54 5.81 -7.53 -6.31
N GLU A 55 6.40 -8.26 -5.36
CA GLU A 55 6.86 -9.64 -5.57
C GLU A 55 5.69 -10.57 -5.90
N LEU A 56 4.54 -10.40 -5.23
CA LEU A 56 3.32 -11.15 -5.54
C LEU A 56 2.75 -10.82 -6.93
N GLU A 57 2.72 -9.54 -7.32
CA GLU A 57 2.24 -9.12 -8.64
C GLU A 57 3.10 -9.71 -9.77
N GLU A 58 4.43 -9.68 -9.61
CA GLU A 58 5.39 -10.29 -10.54
C GLU A 58 5.19 -11.81 -10.63
N MET A 59 5.05 -12.47 -9.48
CA MET A 59 4.76 -13.90 -9.43
C MET A 59 3.40 -14.25 -10.04
N LEU A 60 2.40 -13.38 -10.02
CA LEU A 60 1.09 -13.67 -10.61
C LEU A 60 1.04 -13.35 -12.11
N GLY A 61 2.06 -12.70 -12.67
CA GLY A 61 2.07 -12.28 -14.07
C GLY A 61 0.97 -11.28 -14.40
N ILE A 62 0.50 -10.53 -13.39
CA ILE A 62 -0.55 -9.51 -13.54
C ILE A 62 0.14 -8.21 -13.94
N ASP A 63 0.76 -8.20 -15.12
CA ASP A 63 1.38 -6.98 -15.62
C ASP A 63 0.34 -6.00 -16.19
N GLU A 64 0.56 -4.72 -15.86
CA GLU A 64 -0.08 -3.48 -16.37
C GLU A 64 -1.58 -3.26 -16.10
N GLU A 65 -2.42 -4.28 -16.15
CA GLU A 65 -3.88 -4.09 -16.11
C GLU A 65 -4.40 -3.74 -14.71
N PHE A 66 -3.81 -4.33 -13.65
CA PHE A 66 -4.15 -4.01 -12.26
C PHE A 66 -3.66 -2.62 -11.82
N LYS A 67 -2.46 -2.21 -12.27
CA LYS A 67 -1.91 -0.86 -12.06
C LYS A 67 -2.77 0.26 -12.66
N LYS A 68 -3.65 -0.08 -13.61
CA LYS A 68 -4.63 0.85 -14.23
C LYS A 68 -5.95 0.93 -13.48
N THR A 69 -6.18 0.09 -12.46
CA THR A 69 -7.41 0.19 -11.67
C THR A 69 -7.42 1.49 -10.88
N ARG A 70 -8.58 2.16 -10.87
CA ARG A 70 -8.78 3.43 -10.17
C ARG A 70 -8.49 3.32 -8.67
N MET A 71 -8.74 2.14 -8.09
CA MET A 71 -8.51 1.88 -6.67
C MET A 71 -7.02 1.74 -6.35
N TYR A 72 -6.23 1.03 -7.16
CA TYR A 72 -4.77 0.96 -6.98
C TYR A 72 -4.11 2.34 -7.10
N GLN A 73 -4.57 3.16 -8.05
CA GLN A 73 -4.09 4.54 -8.19
C GLN A 73 -4.43 5.40 -6.97
N SER A 74 -5.63 5.24 -6.40
CA SER A 74 -6.03 5.92 -5.17
C SER A 74 -5.17 5.49 -4.00
N ILE A 75 -5.05 4.18 -3.74
CA ILE A 75 -4.24 3.64 -2.62
C ILE A 75 -2.78 4.07 -2.74
N LYS A 76 -2.23 4.09 -3.95
CA LYS A 76 -0.86 4.57 -4.19
C LYS A 76 -0.73 6.08 -3.95
N GLN A 77 -1.71 6.88 -4.32
CA GLN A 77 -1.70 8.33 -4.04
C GLN A 77 -1.83 8.58 -2.54
N ASP A 78 -2.79 7.92 -1.89
CA ASP A 78 -3.04 8.05 -0.45
C ASP A 78 -1.78 7.66 0.35
N GLY A 79 -1.15 6.53 0.01
CA GLY A 79 0.10 6.09 0.67
C GLY A 79 1.30 6.99 0.39
N LEU A 80 1.38 7.62 -0.79
CA LEU A 80 2.42 8.62 -1.07
C LEU A 80 2.21 9.92 -0.28
N GLU A 81 0.97 10.30 -0.07
CA GLU A 81 0.60 11.50 0.69
C GLU A 81 0.82 11.28 2.19
N GLU A 82 0.39 10.13 2.72
CA GLU A 82 0.68 9.69 4.09
C GLU A 82 2.19 9.60 4.34
N GLY A 83 2.96 8.92 3.48
CA GLY A 83 4.40 8.80 3.64
C GLY A 83 5.16 10.12 3.55
N ARG A 84 4.69 11.07 2.73
CA ARG A 84 5.25 12.44 2.72
C ARG A 84 4.96 13.18 4.01
N GLN A 85 3.75 13.02 4.54
CA GLN A 85 3.36 13.66 5.80
C GLN A 85 4.14 13.08 6.98
N GLU A 86 4.28 11.76 7.05
CA GLU A 86 5.10 11.08 8.06
C GLU A 86 6.56 11.51 7.98
N ALA A 87 7.16 11.53 6.80
CA ALA A 87 8.55 11.96 6.62
C ALA A 87 8.80 13.42 7.06
N LYS A 88 7.82 14.32 6.83
CA LYS A 88 7.88 15.69 7.34
C LYS A 88 7.86 15.68 8.88
N LEU A 89 6.92 14.97 9.49
CA LEU A 89 6.82 14.90 10.96
C LEU A 89 8.06 14.27 11.61
N GLU A 90 8.64 13.22 11.02
CA GLU A 90 9.87 12.59 11.50
C GLU A 90 11.11 13.50 11.40
N ALA A 91 11.12 14.44 10.44
CA ALA A 91 12.20 15.41 10.32
C ALA A 91 12.16 16.51 11.39
N VAL A 92 10.99 16.74 12.02
CA VAL A 92 10.77 17.84 12.99
C VAL A 92 11.78 17.81 14.15
N PRO A 93 11.97 16.72 14.91
CA PRO A 93 12.86 16.71 16.07
C PRO A 93 14.30 17.03 15.69
N ARG A 94 14.75 16.53 14.52
CA ARG A 94 16.11 16.77 14.03
C ARG A 94 16.33 18.23 13.62
N LEU A 95 15.33 18.87 13.01
CA LEU A 95 15.41 20.29 12.65
C LEU A 95 15.40 21.19 13.90
N LEU A 96 14.60 20.86 14.90
CA LEU A 96 14.60 21.57 16.19
C LEU A 96 15.96 21.42 16.90
N LEU A 97 16.55 20.22 16.88
CA LEU A 97 17.89 19.96 17.42
C LEU A 97 18.98 20.81 16.73
N LEU A 98 18.81 21.10 15.44
CA LEU A 98 19.70 21.97 14.67
C LEU A 98 19.48 23.47 14.96
N GLY A 99 18.58 23.81 15.90
CA GLY A 99 18.37 25.17 16.39
C GLY A 99 17.32 25.97 15.63
N LEU A 100 16.53 25.35 14.74
CA LEU A 100 15.40 26.00 14.11
C LEU A 100 14.26 26.18 15.13
N SER A 101 13.53 27.30 15.04
CA SER A 101 12.32 27.50 15.85
C SER A 101 11.15 26.66 15.33
N VAL A 102 10.15 26.43 16.18
CA VAL A 102 8.91 25.71 15.82
C VAL A 102 8.25 26.34 14.59
N GLU A 103 8.19 27.67 14.54
CA GLU A 103 7.62 28.43 13.42
C GLU A 103 8.43 28.27 12.14
N GLN A 104 9.77 28.24 12.24
CA GLN A 104 10.64 28.03 11.09
C GLN A 104 10.50 26.61 10.53
N VAL A 105 10.38 25.61 11.39
CA VAL A 105 10.16 24.22 10.98
C VAL A 105 8.78 24.05 10.35
N ALA A 106 7.74 24.66 10.93
CA ALA A 106 6.39 24.66 10.39
C ALA A 106 6.36 25.21 8.95
N VAL A 107 7.00 26.36 8.73
CA VAL A 107 7.11 26.95 7.39
C VAL A 107 7.97 26.08 6.45
N ALA A 108 9.11 25.57 6.91
CA ALA A 108 10.03 24.80 6.06
C ALA A 108 9.45 23.47 5.58
N LEU A 109 8.61 22.84 6.40
CA LEU A 109 7.98 21.56 6.10
C LEU A 109 6.53 21.67 5.63
N ASP A 110 5.99 22.88 5.54
CA ASP A 110 4.58 23.13 5.24
C ASP A 110 3.68 22.31 6.18
N LEU A 111 3.90 22.52 7.48
CA LEU A 111 3.17 21.93 8.61
C LEU A 111 2.57 23.05 9.46
N THR A 112 1.55 22.74 10.25
CA THR A 112 1.08 23.68 11.27
C THR A 112 2.00 23.69 12.48
N VAL A 113 1.96 24.78 13.25
CA VAL A 113 2.68 24.89 14.53
C VAL A 113 2.26 23.77 15.49
N GLU A 114 0.97 23.41 15.53
CA GLU A 114 0.51 22.31 16.39
C GLU A 114 1.11 20.96 15.95
N GLN A 115 1.19 20.69 14.64
CA GLN A 115 1.79 19.46 14.13
C GLN A 115 3.26 19.33 14.50
N VAL A 116 4.01 20.44 14.43
CA VAL A 116 5.43 20.49 14.82
C VAL A 116 5.58 20.27 16.34
N GLN A 117 4.72 20.86 17.16
CA GLN A 117 4.74 20.66 18.61
C GLN A 117 4.44 19.20 18.99
N GLN A 118 3.39 18.61 18.42
CA GLN A 118 3.04 17.21 18.66
C GLN A 118 4.15 16.24 18.23
N ALA A 119 4.77 16.48 17.06
CA ALA A 119 5.87 15.65 16.58
C ALA A 119 7.11 15.74 17.49
N ALA A 120 7.36 16.89 18.11
CA ALA A 120 8.44 17.06 19.08
C ALA A 120 8.15 16.36 20.43
N GLU A 121 6.90 16.35 20.87
CA GLU A 121 6.47 15.70 22.12
C GLU A 121 6.51 14.17 22.03
N ASN A 122 6.12 13.60 20.88
CA ASN A 122 6.06 12.16 20.68
C ASN A 122 7.42 11.41 20.74
N GLN A 123 8.55 12.12 20.60
CA GLN A 123 9.89 11.53 20.80
C GLN A 123 10.45 11.70 22.22
N SER A 124 9.75 12.43 23.09
CA SER A 124 10.14 12.61 24.50
C SER A 124 9.53 11.55 25.44
N SER A 125 8.80 10.57 24.89
CA SER A 125 8.21 9.42 25.62
C SER A 125 8.97 8.11 25.38
#